data_AF-A0A3D5FIM8-F1
#
_entry.id   AF-A0A3D5FIM8-F1
#
_cell.length_a   1.000
_cell.length_b   1.000
_cell.length_c   1.000
_cell.angle_alpha   90.00
_cell.angle_beta   90.00
_cell.angle_gamma   90.00
#
_symmetry.space_group_name_H-M   'P 1'
#
loop_
_entity.id
_entity.type
_entity.pdbx_description
1 polymer ?
#
loop_
_entity_poly.entity_id
_entity_poly.type
_entity_poly.pdbx_seq_one_letter_code
_entity_poly.pdbx_strand_id
1 'polypeptide(L)' 'AYCVGPAMFAAVFLSAILGAGIPLLFRSLRIDPAIASGPLITTLNDVVSLLIYFGVALFVFSWMA' A
#
# COMPACT_ATOMS: atom_id res chain seq x y z
N ALA A 1 -6.40 -7.06 21.99
CA ALA A 1 -7.50 -6.46 21.20
C ALA A 1 -7.19 -5.01 20.77
N TYR A 2 -6.74 -4.14 21.68
CA TYR A 2 -6.49 -2.71 21.40
C TYR A 2 -5.34 -2.38 20.42
N CYS A 3 -4.43 -3.33 20.12
CA CYS A 3 -3.31 -3.07 19.21
C CYS A 3 -3.59 -3.48 17.75
N VAL A 4 -4.37 -4.53 17.52
CA VAL A 4 -4.55 -5.11 16.17
C VAL A 4 -5.55 -4.28 15.34
N GLY A 5 -6.61 -3.78 15.96
CA GLY A 5 -7.65 -2.98 15.29
C GLY A 5 -7.11 -1.68 14.68
N PRO A 6 -6.45 -0.80 15.45
CA PRO A 6 -5.88 0.44 14.91
C PRO A 6 -4.78 0.19 13.89
N ALA A 7 -3.97 -0.84 14.10
CA ALA A 7 -2.89 -1.20 13.18
C ALA A 7 -3.41 -1.69 11.82
N MET A 8 -4.38 -2.62 11.81
CA MET A 8 -5.00 -3.06 10.56
C MET A 8 -5.80 -1.96 9.88
N PHE A 9 -6.45 -1.08 10.64
CA PHE A 9 -7.17 0.06 10.09
C PHE A 9 -6.21 1.02 9.35
N ALA A 10 -5.10 1.40 9.98
CA ALA A 10 -4.08 2.24 9.35
C ALA A 10 -3.45 1.58 8.11
N ALA A 11 -3.20 0.26 8.17
CA ALA A 11 -2.65 -0.51 7.05
C ALA A 11 -3.57 -0.49 5.82
N VAL A 12 -4.84 -0.88 6.01
CA VAL A 12 -5.82 -0.96 4.93
C VAL A 12 -6.11 0.44 4.38
N PHE A 13 -6.15 1.46 5.23
CA PHE A 13 -6.37 2.84 4.83
C PHE A 13 -5.22 3.37 3.95
N LEU A 14 -3.95 3.16 4.33
CA LEU A 14 -2.82 3.54 3.48
C LEU A 14 -2.78 2.73 2.18
N SER A 15 -3.10 1.44 2.23
CA SER A 15 -3.10 0.59 1.03
C SER A 15 -4.16 1.02 0.02
N ALA A 16 -5.33 1.48 0.47
CA ALA A 16 -6.37 2.02 -0.40
C ALA A 16 -5.94 3.34 -1.07
N ILE A 17 -5.30 4.23 -0.32
CA ILE A 17 -4.79 5.50 -0.85
C ILE A 17 -3.70 5.25 -1.90
N LEU A 18 -2.79 4.33 -1.63
CA LEU A 18 -1.69 4.02 -2.55
C LEU A 18 -2.17 3.26 -3.79
N GLY A 19 -3.12 2.34 -3.66
CA GLY A 19 -3.72 1.64 -4.80
C GLY A 19 -4.42 2.59 -5.79
N ALA A 20 -5.09 3.63 -5.28
CA ALA A 20 -5.66 4.70 -6.11
C ALA A 20 -4.61 5.76 -6.54
N GLY A 21 -3.55 5.93 -5.75
CA GLY A 21 -2.50 6.93 -5.97
C GLY A 21 -1.48 6.56 -7.04
N ILE A 22 -1.15 5.28 -7.21
CA ILE A 22 -0.15 4.81 -8.20
C ILE A 22 -0.54 5.20 -9.65
N PRO A 23 -1.80 4.99 -10.12
CA PRO A 23 -2.22 5.45 -11.45
C PRO A 23 -2.16 6.97 -11.61
N LEU A 24 -2.50 7.72 -10.55
CA LEU A 24 -2.45 9.19 -10.53
C LEU A 24 -1.00 9.70 -10.57
N LEU A 25 -0.08 9.03 -9.88
CA LEU A 25 1.34 9.32 -9.90
C LEU A 25 1.93 9.09 -11.29
N PHE A 26 1.55 8.00 -11.96
CA PHE A 26 1.99 7.72 -13.34
C PHE A 26 1.51 8.79 -14.32
N ARG A 27 0.24 9.24 -14.17
CA ARG A 27 -0.29 10.38 -14.93
C ARG A 27 0.51 11.66 -14.66
N SER A 28 0.92 11.92 -13.43
CA SER A 28 1.75 13.08 -13.05
C SER A 28 3.15 13.01 -13.69
N LEU A 29 3.73 11.81 -13.77
CA LEU A 29 5.04 11.55 -14.39
C LEU A 29 4.99 11.50 -15.94
N ARG A 30 3.84 11.80 -16.57
CA ARG A 30 3.59 11.67 -18.02
C ARG A 30 3.84 10.26 -18.57
N ILE A 31 3.73 9.24 -17.72
CA ILE A 31 3.73 7.84 -18.12
C ILE A 31 2.29 7.49 -18.47
N ASP A 32 2.08 6.86 -19.62
CA ASP A 32 0.73 6.47 -20.06
C ASP A 32 0.10 5.50 -19.04
N PRO A 33 -1.00 5.88 -18.37
CA PRO A 33 -1.66 5.03 -17.39
C PRO A 33 -2.21 3.73 -18.00
N ALA A 34 -2.36 3.63 -19.32
CA ALA A 34 -2.68 2.38 -19.99
C ALA A 34 -1.58 1.32 -19.80
N ILE A 35 -0.30 1.74 -19.71
CA ILE A 35 0.84 0.87 -19.43
C ILE A 35 0.77 0.35 -17.99
N ALA A 36 0.28 1.19 -17.07
CA ALA A 36 0.06 0.82 -15.69
C ALA A 36 -1.06 -0.21 -15.58
N SER A 37 -2.17 -0.06 -16.32
CA SER A 37 -3.37 -0.90 -16.23
C SER A 37 -3.21 -2.40 -16.59
N GLY A 38 -2.03 -2.81 -17.05
CA GLY A 38 -1.68 -4.22 -17.28
C GLY A 38 -1.09 -4.93 -16.04
N PRO A 39 -0.30 -6.01 -16.23
CA PRO A 39 0.37 -6.77 -15.16
C PRO A 39 1.24 -5.91 -14.22
N LEU A 40 1.59 -4.69 -14.65
CA LEU A 40 2.38 -3.74 -13.91
C LEU A 40 1.65 -3.16 -12.69
N ILE A 41 0.35 -2.82 -12.80
CA ILE A 41 -0.42 -2.32 -11.65
C ILE A 41 -0.58 -3.40 -10.59
N THR A 42 -0.87 -4.64 -10.99
CA THR A 42 -1.05 -5.74 -10.04
C THR A 42 0.26 -6.07 -9.33
N THR A 43 1.40 -6.05 -10.02
CA THR A 43 2.72 -6.27 -9.38
C THR A 43 3.15 -5.13 -8.49
N LEU A 44 2.93 -3.86 -8.91
CA LEU A 44 3.18 -2.70 -8.06
C LEU A 44 2.28 -2.71 -6.82
N ASN A 45 1.01 -3.06 -7.00
CA ASN A 45 0.07 -3.19 -5.90
C ASN A 45 0.47 -4.33 -4.95
N ASP A 46 0.97 -5.46 -5.45
CA ASP A 46 1.50 -6.55 -4.62
C ASP A 46 2.72 -6.10 -3.81
N VAL A 47 3.69 -5.41 -4.43
CA VAL A 47 4.86 -4.89 -3.72
C VAL A 47 4.48 -3.86 -2.66
N VAL A 48 3.60 -2.91 -3.01
CA VAL A 48 3.18 -1.84 -2.10
C VAL A 48 2.33 -2.39 -0.95
N SER A 49 1.41 -3.32 -1.22
CA SER A 49 0.60 -3.97 -0.18
C SER A 49 1.47 -4.82 0.76
N LEU A 50 2.48 -5.54 0.26
CA LEU A 50 3.47 -6.25 1.08
C LEU A 50 4.31 -5.29 1.95
N LEU A 51 4.77 -4.17 1.41
CA LEU A 51 5.51 -3.15 2.17
C LEU A 51 4.67 -2.57 3.31
N ILE A 52 3.39 -2.30 3.06
CA ILE A 52 2.47 -1.80 4.09
C ILE A 52 2.19 -2.89 5.13
N TYR A 53 1.96 -4.14 4.70
CA TYR A 53 1.73 -5.26 5.59
C TYR A 53 2.93 -5.50 6.53
N PHE A 54 4.14 -5.62 5.98
CA PHE A 54 5.35 -5.81 6.78
C PHE A 54 5.69 -4.59 7.62
N GLY A 55 5.49 -3.37 7.11
CA GLY A 55 5.71 -2.13 7.86
C GLY A 55 4.79 -2.03 9.08
N VAL A 56 3.51 -2.37 8.92
CA VAL A 56 2.54 -2.41 10.02
C VAL A 56 2.86 -3.55 10.99
N ALA A 57 3.24 -4.73 10.49
CA ALA A 57 3.66 -5.85 11.33
C ALA A 57 4.87 -5.49 12.20
N LEU A 58 5.88 -4.82 11.64
CA LEU A 58 7.04 -4.31 12.37
C LEU A 58 6.67 -3.24 13.38
N PHE A 59 5.78 -2.30 13.02
CA PHE A 59 5.31 -1.27 13.94
C PHE A 59 4.58 -1.87 15.15
N VAL A 60 3.69 -2.84 14.92
CA VAL A 60 2.99 -3.57 15.99
C VAL A 60 3.98 -4.37 16.84
N PHE A 61 4.91 -5.08 16.21
CA PHE A 61 5.93 -5.84 16.93
C PHE A 61 6.79 -4.93 17.82
N SER A 62 7.26 -3.79 17.30
CA SER A 62 8.03 -2.80 18.06
C SER A 62 7.23 -2.10 19.15
N TRP A 63 5.90 -2.00 19.01
CA TRP A 63 5.04 -1.45 20.06
C TRP A 63 4.81 -2.46 21.21
N MET A 64 4.92 -3.76 20.92
CA MET A 64 4.73 -4.83 21.89
C MET A 64 6.04 -5.27 22.58
N ALA A 65 7.19 -4.99 21.98
CA ALA A 65 8.53 -5.21 22.53
C ALA A 65 8.95 -4.05 23.45
#